data_AF-A0A1S3YIT3-F1
#
_entry.id   AF-A0A1S3YIT3-F1
#
_cell.length_a   1.000
_cell.length_b   1.000
_cell.length_c   1.000
_cell.angle_alpha   90.00
_cell.angle_beta   90.00
_cell.angle_gamma   90.00
#
_symmetry.space_group_name_H-M   'P 1'
#
loop_
_entity.id
_entity.type
_entity.pdbx_description
1 polymer ?
#
loop_
_entity_poly.entity_id
_entity_poly.type
_entity_poly.pdbx_seq_one_letter_code
_entity_poly.pdbx_strand_id
1 'polypeptide(L)'
;MLTEKYSAILPQKLDDPGSFTIPCILGGVYLEKALCDSGASINLMPFSIFRKLDLGEMKDIGISLQFANQSTKKPKGIIENVLVRVDTFVFPVDFIVLEMKECPNEPIILGRPFLATGRAIIDLHQGQLILRVDKENEFKDDQLISDSIERCLTKSDTTQDDDPTIRKEAERLENDSKDKEM
;
A
#
# COMPACT_ATOMS: atom_id res chain seq x y z
N MET A 1 7.08 -48.31 15.08
CA MET A 1 7.78 -47.02 14.89
C MET A 1 7.19 -46.37 13.67
N LEU A 2 6.37 -45.33 13.85
CA LEU A 2 5.78 -44.56 12.77
C LEU A 2 6.85 -43.57 12.29
N THR A 3 7.39 -43.77 11.09
CA THR A 3 8.18 -42.76 10.41
C THR A 3 7.20 -41.74 9.82
N GLU A 4 6.88 -40.69 10.59
CA GLU A 4 6.32 -39.48 10.00
C GLU A 4 7.38 -38.89 9.07
N LYS A 5 7.24 -39.19 7.77
CA LYS A 5 7.90 -38.40 6.73
C LYS A 5 7.25 -37.02 6.79
N TYR A 6 7.93 -36.06 7.40
CA TYR A 6 7.71 -34.65 7.13
C TYR A 6 7.98 -34.45 5.64
N SER A 7 6.93 -34.47 4.82
CA SER A 7 7.01 -33.85 3.51
C SER A 7 6.91 -32.36 3.76
N ALA A 8 7.99 -31.62 3.54
CA ALA A 8 7.98 -30.16 3.56
C ALA A 8 6.83 -29.66 2.67
N ILE A 9 5.72 -29.22 3.26
CA ILE A 9 4.68 -28.53 2.50
C ILE A 9 5.21 -27.12 2.29
N LEU A 10 5.75 -26.88 1.09
CA LEU A 10 6.27 -25.57 0.72
C LEU A 10 5.10 -24.62 0.44
N PRO A 11 5.06 -23.42 1.06
CA PRO A 11 4.08 -22.41 0.72
C PRO A 11 4.22 -22.01 -0.75
N GLN A 12 3.10 -21.84 -1.44
CA GLN A 12 3.10 -21.35 -2.81
C GLN A 12 3.52 -19.87 -2.83
N LYS A 13 4.48 -19.52 -3.69
CA LYS A 13 4.81 -18.13 -3.98
C LYS A 13 3.66 -17.47 -4.71
N LEU A 14 3.29 -16.27 -4.29
CA LEU A 14 2.29 -15.44 -4.96
C LEU A 14 2.98 -14.26 -5.63
N ASP A 15 2.39 -13.79 -6.72
CA ASP A 15 2.81 -12.57 -7.40
C ASP A 15 2.52 -11.33 -6.55
N ASP A 16 3.16 -10.22 -6.90
CA ASP A 16 2.91 -8.93 -6.25
C ASP A 16 1.49 -8.43 -6.57
N PRO A 17 0.68 -8.06 -5.56
CA PRO A 17 -0.69 -7.58 -5.79
C PRO A 17 -0.76 -6.16 -6.39
N GLY A 18 0.36 -5.43 -6.48
CA GLY A 18 0.42 -4.07 -7.00
C GLY A 18 0.14 -3.00 -5.95
N SER A 19 -0.23 -1.80 -6.41
CA SER A 19 -0.53 -0.66 -5.54
C SER A 19 -1.94 -0.75 -4.98
N PHE A 20 -2.09 -0.32 -3.73
CA PHE A 20 -3.41 -0.13 -3.13
C PHE A 20 -3.85 1.31 -3.30
N THR A 21 -4.95 1.54 -4.01
CA THR A 21 -5.56 2.88 -4.16
C THR A 21 -6.97 2.92 -3.56
N ILE A 22 -7.47 4.11 -3.20
CA ILE A 22 -8.89 4.28 -2.85
C ILE A 22 -9.48 5.50 -3.58
N PRO A 23 -10.73 5.45 -4.03
CA PRO A 23 -11.43 6.65 -4.47
C PRO A 23 -11.71 7.54 -3.27
N CYS A 24 -11.53 8.85 -3.43
CA CYS A 24 -11.84 9.80 -2.37
C CYS A 24 -12.31 11.15 -2.92
N ILE A 25 -12.95 11.94 -2.06
CA ILE A 25 -13.33 13.32 -2.37
C ILE A 25 -12.49 14.26 -1.50
N LEU A 26 -11.83 15.21 -2.14
CA LEU A 26 -10.95 16.20 -1.54
C LEU A 26 -11.34 17.59 -2.05
N GLY A 27 -11.65 18.52 -1.14
CA GLY A 27 -12.04 19.88 -1.55
C GLY A 27 -13.25 19.92 -2.51
N GLY A 28 -14.16 18.95 -2.40
CA GLY A 28 -15.32 18.80 -3.30
C GLY A 28 -15.00 18.16 -4.66
N VAL A 29 -13.74 17.85 -4.95
CA VAL A 29 -13.32 17.17 -6.18
C VAL A 29 -13.17 15.68 -5.93
N TYR A 30 -13.75 14.88 -6.81
CA TYR A 30 -13.58 13.43 -6.82
C TYR A 30 -12.21 13.05 -7.41
N LEU A 31 -11.44 12.30 -6.64
CA LEU A 31 -10.20 11.66 -7.06
C LEU A 31 -10.48 10.18 -7.19
N GLU A 32 -10.32 9.65 -8.40
CA GLU A 32 -10.59 8.24 -8.70
C GLU A 32 -9.67 7.30 -7.90
N LYS A 33 -8.42 7.73 -7.69
CA LYS A 33 -7.39 6.94 -7.03
C LYS A 33 -6.54 7.81 -6.11
N ALA A 34 -6.45 7.44 -4.85
CA ALA A 34 -5.49 7.95 -3.88
C ALA A 34 -4.61 6.79 -3.42
N LEU A 35 -3.29 6.91 -3.59
CA LEU A 35 -2.37 5.83 -3.25
C LEU A 35 -2.30 5.65 -1.74
N CYS A 36 -2.57 4.44 -1.26
CA CYS A 36 -2.45 4.04 0.14
C CYS A 36 -1.10 3.37 0.37
N ASP A 37 -0.13 4.13 0.88
CA ASP A 37 1.25 3.69 1.01
C ASP A 37 1.65 3.49 2.47
N SER A 38 1.79 2.23 2.89
CA SER A 38 2.26 1.88 4.24
C SER A 38 3.76 2.16 4.45
N GLY A 39 4.53 2.33 3.38
CA GLY A 39 5.93 2.78 3.40
C GLY A 39 6.08 4.28 3.58
N ALA A 40 5.06 5.08 3.24
CA ALA A 40 5.08 6.52 3.40
C ALA A 40 4.84 6.93 4.87
N SER A 41 5.77 7.68 5.45
CA SER A 41 5.64 8.21 6.83
C SER A 41 4.74 9.45 6.93
N ILE A 42 4.31 10.00 5.81
CA ILE A 42 3.55 11.25 5.69
C ILE A 42 2.48 11.10 4.61
N ASN A 43 1.43 11.92 4.67
CA ASN A 43 0.55 12.11 3.52
C ASN A 43 1.14 13.21 2.62
N LEU A 44 1.10 13.00 1.31
CA LEU A 44 1.67 13.92 0.32
C LEU A 44 0.62 14.40 -0.67
N MET A 45 0.66 15.69 -0.97
CA MET A 45 -0.17 16.34 -1.98
C MET A 45 0.72 17.10 -2.99
N PRO A 46 0.53 16.92 -4.30
CA PRO A 46 1.15 17.77 -5.30
C PRO A 46 0.68 19.23 -5.17
N PHE A 47 1.62 20.17 -5.28
CA PHE A 47 1.34 21.60 -5.19
C PHE A 47 0.30 22.10 -6.21
N SER A 48 0.25 21.47 -7.37
CA SER A 48 -0.73 21.78 -8.41
C SER A 48 -2.16 21.40 -8.01
N ILE A 49 -2.36 20.30 -7.28
CA ILE A 49 -3.68 19.92 -6.73
C ILE A 49 -4.08 20.89 -5.64
N PHE A 50 -3.17 21.19 -4.71
CA PHE A 50 -3.38 22.20 -3.67
C PHE A 50 -3.87 23.53 -4.27
N ARG A 51 -3.21 24.02 -5.34
CA ARG A 51 -3.62 25.25 -6.04
C ARG A 51 -4.96 25.14 -6.75
N LYS A 52 -5.26 24.01 -7.38
CA LYS A 52 -6.53 23.79 -8.09
C LYS A 52 -7.73 23.79 -7.15
N LEU A 53 -7.55 23.23 -5.95
CA LEU A 53 -8.59 23.08 -4.95
C LEU A 53 -8.75 24.29 -4.02
N ASP A 54 -7.84 25.26 -4.09
CA ASP A 54 -7.83 26.47 -3.27
C ASP A 54 -8.04 26.18 -1.78
N LEU A 55 -7.23 25.25 -1.24
CA LEU A 55 -7.42 24.72 0.12
C LEU A 55 -7.00 25.70 1.24
N GLY A 56 -6.79 26.98 0.92
CA GLY A 56 -6.41 28.01 1.87
C GLY A 56 -4.90 28.17 2.03
N GLU A 57 -4.48 28.68 3.20
CA GLU A 57 -3.08 28.99 3.46
C GLU A 57 -2.29 27.80 3.99
N MET A 58 -1.06 27.67 3.49
CA MET A 58 -0.12 26.63 3.86
C MET A 58 0.91 27.19 4.85
N LYS A 59 1.25 26.42 5.87
CA LYS A 59 2.29 26.78 6.84
C LYS A 59 3.64 26.31 6.35
N ASP A 60 4.62 27.21 6.36
CA ASP A 60 6.02 26.80 6.20
C ASP A 60 6.48 26.08 7.48
N ILE A 61 7.14 24.94 7.29
CA ILE A 61 7.65 24.06 8.35
C ILE A 61 9.17 24.02 8.40
N GLY A 62 9.86 24.61 7.40
CA GLY A 62 11.32 24.69 7.36
C GLY A 62 12.06 23.35 7.27
N ILE A 63 11.37 22.24 6.98
CA ILE A 63 11.97 20.90 6.91
C ILE A 63 12.44 20.54 5.49
N SER A 64 13.18 19.44 5.38
CA SER A 64 13.47 18.78 4.10
C SER A 64 13.09 17.30 4.21
N LEU A 65 12.56 16.75 3.12
CA LEU A 65 12.18 15.34 3.02
C LEU A 65 13.26 14.56 2.28
N GLN A 66 13.68 13.43 2.84
CA GLN A 66 14.54 12.46 2.17
C GLN A 66 13.69 11.30 1.66
N PHE A 67 13.83 10.98 0.37
CA PHE A 67 13.13 9.88 -0.28
C PHE A 67 13.99 8.61 -0.32
N ALA A 68 13.37 7.46 -0.60
CA ALA A 68 14.06 6.17 -0.71
C ALA A 68 15.15 6.15 -1.80
N ASN A 69 14.99 6.97 -2.84
CA ASN A 69 16.02 7.17 -3.88
C ASN A 69 17.17 8.10 -3.43
N GLN A 70 17.27 8.40 -2.13
CA GLN A 70 18.25 9.30 -1.51
C GLN A 70 18.15 10.76 -1.98
N SER A 71 17.16 11.12 -2.79
CA SER A 71 16.90 12.51 -3.15
C SER A 71 16.31 13.26 -1.96
N THR A 72 16.66 14.54 -1.86
CA THR A 72 16.13 15.45 -0.84
C THR A 72 15.30 16.52 -1.51
N LYS A 73 14.09 16.79 -1.01
CA LYS A 73 13.24 17.88 -1.50
C LYS A 73 12.72 18.72 -0.34
N LYS A 74 12.60 20.02 -0.57
CA LYS A 74 11.93 20.93 0.36
C LYS A 74 10.44 21.00 0.03
N PRO A 75 9.55 20.70 0.98
CA PRO A 75 8.13 20.97 0.83
C PRO A 75 7.87 22.46 0.57
N LYS A 76 6.73 22.76 -0.04
CA LYS A 76 6.17 24.12 -0.04
C LYS A 76 5.61 24.50 1.34
N GLY A 77 5.24 23.48 2.11
CA GLY A 77 4.74 23.60 3.48
C GLY A 77 3.80 22.45 3.82
N ILE A 78 3.04 22.63 4.90
CA ILE A 78 2.00 21.72 5.36
C ILE A 78 0.64 22.42 5.31
N ILE A 79 -0.38 21.65 4.96
CA ILE A 79 -1.78 22.03 5.18
C ILE A 79 -2.40 21.03 6.17
N GLU A 80 -3.06 21.56 7.19
CA GLU A 80 -3.60 20.79 8.31
C GLU A 80 -5.13 20.68 8.21
N ASN A 81 -5.68 19.57 8.71
CA ASN A 81 -7.12 19.33 8.84
C ASN A 81 -7.90 19.39 7.51
N VAL A 82 -7.29 18.96 6.41
CA VAL A 82 -8.00 18.83 5.14
C VAL A 82 -8.95 17.64 5.20
N LEU A 83 -10.23 17.86 4.90
CA LEU A 83 -11.22 16.78 4.94
C LEU A 83 -11.11 15.92 3.68
N VAL A 84 -10.83 14.64 3.87
CA VAL A 84 -10.87 13.59 2.85
C VAL A 84 -12.09 12.72 3.12
N ARG A 85 -12.99 12.62 2.14
CA ARG A 85 -14.11 11.66 2.21
C ARG A 85 -13.77 10.39 1.45
N VAL A 86 -13.95 9.24 2.08
CA VAL A 86 -13.86 7.91 1.45
C VAL A 86 -15.19 7.24 1.67
N ASP A 87 -15.90 6.96 0.58
CA ASP A 87 -17.31 6.53 0.63
C ASP A 87 -18.15 7.49 1.51
N THR A 88 -18.69 7.00 2.63
CA THR A 88 -19.53 7.74 3.57
C THR A 88 -18.72 8.37 4.72
N PHE A 89 -17.45 8.00 4.87
CA PHE A 89 -16.61 8.42 5.98
C PHE A 89 -15.81 9.68 5.65
N VAL A 90 -15.60 10.53 6.65
CA VAL A 90 -14.81 11.77 6.51
C VAL A 90 -13.67 11.75 7.52
N PHE A 91 -12.46 11.94 7.01
CA PHE A 91 -11.23 11.95 7.80
C PHE A 91 -10.57 13.34 7.73
N PRO A 92 -10.14 13.89 8.87
CA PRO A 92 -9.20 15.01 8.86
C PRO A 92 -7.81 14.48 8.51
N VAL A 93 -7.15 15.13 7.55
CA VAL A 93 -5.84 14.71 7.05
C VAL A 93 -4.92 15.91 6.91
N ASP A 94 -3.73 15.78 7.48
CA ASP A 94 -2.64 16.74 7.27
C ASP A 94 -1.80 16.28 6.08
N PHE A 95 -1.55 17.19 5.14
CA PHE A 95 -0.75 16.91 3.94
C PHE A 95 0.51 17.76 3.91
N ILE A 96 1.64 17.12 3.62
CA ILE A 96 2.82 17.83 3.16
C ILE A 96 2.65 18.13 1.68
N VAL A 97 2.77 19.40 1.31
CA VAL A 97 2.60 19.84 -0.07
C VAL A 97 3.96 19.96 -0.75
N LEU A 98 4.11 19.33 -1.90
CA LEU A 98 5.39 19.25 -2.60
C LEU A 98 5.27 19.63 -4.07
N GLU A 99 6.29 20.30 -4.60
CA GLU A 99 6.42 20.49 -6.05
C GLU A 99 6.82 19.16 -6.70
N MET A 100 5.87 18.55 -7.40
CA MET A 100 6.07 17.30 -8.14
C MET A 100 5.15 17.26 -9.36
N LYS A 101 5.55 16.45 -10.34
CA LYS A 101 4.71 16.20 -11.51
C LYS A 101 3.46 15.45 -11.05
N GLU A 102 2.29 15.91 -11.48
CA GLU A 102 1.04 15.16 -11.28
C GLU A 102 1.15 13.81 -12.00
N CYS A 103 0.95 12.73 -11.27
CA CYS A 103 0.69 11.42 -11.85
C CYS A 103 -0.83 11.32 -12.08
N PRO A 104 -1.31 11.20 -13.32
CA PRO A 104 -2.74 11.10 -13.61
C PRO A 104 -3.43 9.94 -12.87
N ASN A 105 -2.68 8.86 -12.63
CA ASN A 105 -3.21 7.64 -12.03
C ASN A 105 -3.33 7.71 -10.52
N GLU A 106 -2.53 8.53 -9.82
CA GLU A 106 -2.44 8.58 -8.35
C GLU A 106 -2.13 10.03 -7.90
N PRO A 107 -3.14 10.91 -7.88
CA PRO A 107 -2.99 12.33 -7.55
C PRO A 107 -2.41 12.63 -6.16
N ILE A 108 -2.69 11.82 -5.14
CA ILE A 108 -2.23 12.04 -3.76
C ILE A 108 -1.75 10.74 -3.12
N ILE A 109 -0.89 10.86 -2.11
CA ILE A 109 -0.42 9.72 -1.31
C ILE A 109 -0.98 9.85 0.10
N LEU A 110 -1.69 8.83 0.54
CA LEU A 110 -2.19 8.63 1.88
C LEU A 110 -1.24 7.66 2.59
N GLY A 111 -0.38 8.22 3.44
CA GLY A 111 0.64 7.46 4.14
C GLY A 111 0.15 6.83 5.42
N ARG A 112 1.10 6.33 6.22
CA ARG A 112 0.83 5.76 7.55
C ARG A 112 -0.03 6.65 8.47
N PRO A 113 0.07 7.99 8.50
CA PRO A 113 -0.81 8.80 9.34
C PRO A 113 -2.30 8.63 8.98
N PHE A 114 -2.66 8.69 7.70
CA PHE A 114 -4.05 8.43 7.28
C PHE A 114 -4.46 6.98 7.56
N LEU A 115 -3.61 6.02 7.18
CA LEU A 115 -3.88 4.59 7.35
C LEU A 115 -4.08 4.23 8.83
N ALA A 116 -3.30 4.82 9.73
CA ALA A 116 -3.47 4.63 11.17
C ALA A 116 -4.80 5.21 11.67
N THR A 117 -5.19 6.42 11.20
CA THR A 117 -6.48 7.04 11.54
C THR A 117 -7.66 6.18 11.08
N GLY A 118 -7.59 5.65 9.86
CA GLY A 118 -8.60 4.74 9.31
C GLY A 118 -8.49 3.30 9.79
N ARG A 119 -7.58 2.99 10.73
CA ARG A 119 -7.29 1.62 11.22
C ARG A 119 -7.17 0.61 10.08
N ALA A 120 -6.38 0.99 9.08
CA ALA A 120 -6.28 0.26 7.83
C ALA A 120 -5.77 -1.16 8.03
N ILE A 121 -6.32 -2.10 7.27
CA ILE A 121 -5.80 -3.44 7.07
C ILE A 121 -5.57 -3.63 5.59
N ILE A 122 -4.35 -4.05 5.27
CA ILE A 122 -3.96 -4.42 3.91
C ILE A 122 -3.77 -5.93 3.91
N ASP A 123 -4.72 -6.63 3.31
CA ASP A 123 -4.61 -8.08 3.08
C ASP A 123 -3.95 -8.30 1.71
N LEU A 124 -2.66 -8.60 1.73
CA LEU A 124 -1.88 -8.85 0.51
C LEU A 124 -2.28 -10.16 -0.18
N HIS A 125 -2.81 -11.13 0.55
CA HIS A 125 -3.23 -12.40 -0.02
C HIS A 125 -4.54 -12.25 -0.79
N GLN A 126 -5.47 -11.46 -0.24
CA GLN A 126 -6.76 -11.18 -0.87
C GLN A 126 -6.73 -9.96 -1.82
N GLY A 127 -5.66 -9.17 -1.80
CA GLY A 127 -5.59 -7.92 -2.56
C GLY A 127 -6.60 -6.89 -2.06
N GLN A 128 -6.85 -6.83 -0.74
CA GLN A 128 -7.88 -5.98 -0.15
C GLN A 128 -7.29 -4.89 0.75
N LEU A 129 -7.86 -3.70 0.65
CA LEU A 129 -7.66 -2.62 1.62
C LEU A 129 -8.96 -2.36 2.37
N ILE A 130 -8.87 -2.38 3.70
CA ILE A 130 -10.01 -2.21 4.60
C ILE A 130 -9.73 -1.04 5.53
N LEU A 131 -10.64 -0.07 5.63
CA LEU A 131 -10.59 1.00 6.64
C LEU A 131 -11.68 0.74 7.69
N ARG A 132 -11.28 0.57 8.95
CA ARG A 132 -12.19 0.32 10.08
C ARG A 132 -12.44 1.61 10.85
N VAL A 133 -13.42 2.38 10.40
CA VAL A 133 -13.69 3.73 10.94
C VAL A 133 -14.30 3.65 12.34
N ASP A 134 -15.15 2.67 12.59
CA ASP A 134 -15.60 2.31 13.95
C ASP A 134 -15.69 0.77 14.12
N LYS A 135 -16.39 0.30 15.16
CA LYS A 135 -16.47 -1.16 15.47
C LYS A 135 -17.42 -1.91 14.53
N GLU A 136 -18.34 -1.21 13.88
CA GLU A 136 -19.44 -1.80 13.09
C GLU A 136 -19.38 -1.38 11.61
N ASN A 137 -18.69 -0.28 11.30
CA ASN A 137 -18.59 0.31 9.98
C ASN A 137 -17.17 0.18 9.43
N GLU A 138 -17.07 -0.48 8.28
CA GLU A 138 -15.83 -0.65 7.54
C GLU A 138 -16.05 -0.24 6.07
N PHE A 139 -15.03 0.40 5.51
CA PHE A 139 -14.88 0.53 4.06
C PHE A 139 -13.99 -0.62 3.58
N LYS A 140 -14.41 -1.29 2.52
CA LYS A 140 -13.65 -2.36 1.87
C LYS A 140 -13.50 -2.02 0.40
N ASP A 141 -12.25 -1.99 -0.05
CA ASP A 141 -11.95 -1.89 -1.46
C ASP A 141 -11.32 -3.20 -1.92
N ASP A 142 -12.11 -3.95 -2.69
CA ASP A 142 -11.67 -5.15 -3.37
C ASP A 142 -10.89 -4.72 -4.61
N GLN A 143 -9.57 -4.60 -4.49
CA GLN A 143 -8.70 -4.28 -5.62
C GLN A 143 -8.46 -5.49 -6.50
N LEU A 144 -9.51 -6.29 -6.73
CA LEU A 144 -9.59 -7.30 -7.76
C LEU A 144 -9.48 -6.62 -9.13
N ILE A 145 -8.25 -6.22 -9.43
CA ILE A 145 -7.63 -6.07 -10.74
C ILE A 145 -8.62 -5.58 -11.80
N SER A 146 -8.90 -4.28 -11.80
CA SER A 146 -9.44 -3.65 -13.01
C SER A 146 -8.36 -3.18 -13.98
N ASP A 147 -7.07 -3.12 -13.60
CA ASP A 147 -6.00 -2.60 -14.47
C ASP A 147 -4.79 -3.53 -14.71
N SER A 148 -4.78 -4.79 -14.24
CA SER A 148 -3.72 -5.78 -14.60
C SER A 148 -4.13 -6.76 -15.72
N ILE A 149 -5.13 -6.43 -16.54
CA ILE A 149 -5.71 -7.38 -17.52
C ILE A 149 -4.69 -7.96 -18.53
N GLU A 150 -3.47 -7.46 -18.73
CA GLU A 150 -2.66 -7.90 -19.88
C GLU A 150 -1.36 -8.71 -19.68
N ARG A 151 -0.82 -9.07 -18.49
CA ARG A 151 0.55 -9.67 -18.50
C ARG A 151 0.95 -10.95 -17.79
N CYS A 152 0.23 -11.52 -16.82
CA CYS A 152 0.77 -12.75 -16.18
C CYS A 152 -0.05 -14.04 -16.37
N LEU A 153 -1.37 -14.00 -16.56
CA LEU A 153 -2.20 -15.21 -16.39
C LEU A 153 -3.04 -15.63 -17.60
N THR A 154 -2.44 -15.76 -18.78
CA THR A 154 -2.95 -16.80 -19.70
C THR A 154 -2.04 -18.00 -19.84
N LYS A 155 -0.84 -18.04 -19.24
CA LYS A 155 0.03 -19.22 -19.33
C LYS A 155 0.95 -19.42 -18.12
N SER A 156 0.39 -19.82 -17.00
CA SER A 156 1.02 -20.90 -16.20
C SER A 156 -0.05 -21.45 -15.28
N ASP A 157 -0.49 -22.66 -15.62
CA ASP A 157 -1.41 -23.46 -14.84
C ASP A 157 -1.00 -23.50 -13.36
N THR A 158 -2.01 -23.53 -12.49
CA THR A 158 -1.90 -23.93 -11.10
C THR A 158 -1.26 -25.31 -11.00
N THR A 159 0.06 -25.34 -10.81
CA THR A 159 0.77 -26.50 -10.28
C THR A 159 1.40 -26.07 -8.96
N GLN A 160 1.38 -26.96 -7.96
CA GLN A 160 2.33 -26.86 -6.85
C GLN A 160 3.72 -26.59 -7.44
N ASP A 161 4.47 -25.67 -6.84
CA ASP A 161 5.81 -25.30 -7.29
C ASP A 161 6.76 -26.49 -7.06
N ASP A 162 6.64 -27.50 -7.92
CA ASP A 162 7.39 -28.75 -7.92
C ASP A 162 8.79 -28.55 -8.53
N ASP A 163 9.33 -27.33 -8.49
CA ASP A 163 10.70 -27.06 -8.94
C ASP A 163 11.66 -27.92 -8.10
N PRO A 164 12.38 -28.87 -8.73
CA PRO A 164 13.27 -29.78 -8.03
C PRO A 164 14.44 -29.06 -7.34
N THR A 165 14.72 -27.81 -7.70
CA THR A 165 15.71 -26.95 -7.06
C THR A 165 15.20 -26.43 -5.72
N ILE A 166 13.98 -25.90 -5.68
CA ILE A 166 13.34 -25.39 -4.47
C ILE A 166 13.16 -26.51 -3.45
N ARG A 167 12.73 -27.69 -3.92
CA ARG A 167 12.60 -28.88 -3.05
C ARG A 167 13.94 -29.30 -2.44
N LYS A 168 15.03 -29.32 -3.22
CA LYS A 168 16.37 -29.65 -2.70
C LYS A 168 16.87 -28.61 -1.70
N GLU A 169 16.55 -27.33 -1.89
CA GLU A 169 16.90 -26.28 -0.92
C GLU A 169 16.08 -26.40 0.37
N ALA A 170 14.79 -26.71 0.27
CA ALA A 170 13.93 -26.96 1.42
C ALA A 170 14.43 -28.15 2.25
N GLU A 171 14.77 -29.26 1.58
CA GLU A 171 15.35 -30.45 2.24
C GLU A 171 16.70 -30.14 2.90
N ARG A 172 17.53 -29.25 2.32
CA ARG A 172 18.78 -28.79 2.96
C ARG A 172 18.53 -27.98 4.23
N LEU A 173 17.58 -27.04 4.19
CA LEU A 173 17.23 -26.21 5.35
C LEU A 173 16.65 -27.04 6.51
N GLU A 174 15.90 -28.11 6.22
CA GLU A 174 15.39 -29.05 7.23
C GLU A 174 16.50 -29.91 7.86
N ASN A 175 17.57 -30.21 7.11
CA ASN A 175 18.69 -31.00 7.64
C ASN A 175 19.63 -30.13 8.48
N ASP A 176 19.90 -28.89 8.06
CA ASP A 176 20.73 -27.92 8.81
C ASP A 176 20.10 -27.52 10.16
N SER A 177 18.79 -27.62 10.30
CA SER A 177 18.07 -27.34 11.55
C SER A 177 18.12 -28.51 12.54
N LYS A 178 18.21 -29.76 12.05
CA LYS A 178 18.39 -30.97 12.88
C LYS A 178 19.82 -31.11 13.41
N ASP A 179 20.81 -30.66 12.65
CA ASP A 179 22.23 -30.70 13.07
C ASP A 179 22.57 -29.63 14.13
N LYS A 180 21.70 -28.65 14.37
CA LYS A 180 21.86 -27.62 15.41
C LYS A 180 21.20 -27.97 16.75
N GLU A 181 20.39 -29.02 16.81
CA GLU A 181 19.76 -29.51 18.04
C GLU A 181 20.51 -30.70 18.69
N MET A 182 21.71 -31.05 18.20
CA MET A 182 22.56 -32.12 18.74
C MET A 182 23.83 -31.60 19.41
#